data_AF-A0A9X1VXS2-F1
#
_entry.id   AF-A0A9X1VXS2-F1
#
_cell.length_a   1.000
_cell.length_b   1.000
_cell.length_c   1.000
_cell.angle_alpha   90.00
_cell.angle_beta   90.00
_cell.angle_gamma   90.00
#
_symmetry.space_group_name_H-M   'P 1'
#
loop_
_entity.id
_entity.type
_entity.pdbx_description
1 polymer ?
#
loop_
_entity_poly.entity_id
_entity_poly.type
_entity_poly.pdbx_seq_one_letter_code
_entity_poly.pdbx_strand_id
1 'polypeptide(L)'
;MGLQDRDYVRERRWRDLDARPRPFAPPEPTLQSTLQIILFWLAVGFVLWKAWGWWEARQPAKRQPPSTATVSRPAVPPPRGPAALTYPSPTVPAAPKVVTRCVVNGVTSYSDAGCASATAPATHLRIDPAQNLADGMRPEHRAAALQSLQPRQQHVVQAAPQPVYAYPDLAVQLKAVCQGLEEEISYIDARARQPQPAWEQDRLSARRKVARDEQFRLRC
;
A
#
# COMPACT_ATOMS: atom_id res chain seq x y z
N MET A 1 -16.44 7.96 -64.07
CA MET A 1 -15.39 7.12 -63.46
C MET A 1 -15.71 7.02 -61.98
N GLY A 2 -16.22 5.87 -61.52
CA GLY A 2 -16.80 5.70 -60.19
C GLY A 2 -15.74 5.55 -59.09
N LEU A 3 -16.10 5.94 -57.86
CA LEU A 3 -15.24 5.90 -56.67
C LEU A 3 -14.63 4.51 -56.40
N GLN A 4 -15.30 3.44 -56.86
CA GLN A 4 -14.88 2.04 -56.73
C GLN A 4 -13.59 1.70 -57.50
N ASP A 5 -13.22 2.47 -58.52
CA ASP A 5 -12.02 2.20 -59.33
C ASP A 5 -10.72 2.65 -58.62
N ARG A 6 -10.83 3.51 -57.60
CA ARG A 6 -9.67 3.95 -56.80
C ARG A 6 -9.21 2.91 -55.77
N ASP A 7 -10.13 2.09 -55.26
CA ASP A 7 -9.80 1.09 -54.24
C ASP A 7 -9.06 -0.12 -54.85
N TYR A 8 -9.38 -0.47 -56.10
CA TYR A 8 -8.75 -1.59 -56.81
C TYR A 8 -7.25 -1.37 -57.05
N VAL A 9 -6.84 -0.12 -57.32
CA VAL A 9 -5.42 0.24 -57.49
C VAL A 9 -4.67 0.18 -56.16
N ARG A 10 -5.35 0.49 -55.05
CA ARG A 10 -4.75 0.46 -53.71
C ARG A 10 -4.46 -0.97 -53.29
N GLU A 11 -5.42 -1.89 -53.44
CA GLU A 11 -5.26 -3.31 -53.08
C GLU A 11 -4.18 -4.03 -53.89
N ARG A 12 -4.04 -3.73 -55.19
CA ARG A 12 -2.95 -4.30 -56.01
C ARG A 12 -1.56 -3.89 -55.50
N ARG A 13 -1.40 -2.63 -55.11
CA ARG A 13 -0.13 -2.11 -54.60
C ARG A 13 0.28 -2.78 -53.28
N TRP A 14 -0.67 -3.16 -52.41
CA TRP A 14 -0.34 -3.88 -51.18
C TRP A 14 0.16 -5.29 -51.43
N ARG A 15 -0.42 -6.03 -52.39
CA ARG A 15 0.04 -7.39 -52.74
C ARG A 15 1.44 -7.41 -53.33
N ASP A 16 1.78 -6.42 -54.15
CA ASP A 16 3.13 -6.32 -54.74
C ASP A 16 4.20 -5.91 -53.73
N LEU A 17 3.82 -5.27 -52.60
CA LEU A 17 4.74 -4.92 -51.53
C LEU A 17 5.11 -6.12 -50.64
N ASP A 18 4.23 -7.10 -50.49
CA ASP A 18 4.51 -8.32 -49.72
C ASP A 18 5.36 -9.34 -50.49
N ALA A 19 5.39 -9.27 -51.82
CA ALA A 19 6.22 -10.13 -52.66
C ALA A 19 7.69 -9.67 -52.76
N ARG A 20 8.03 -8.46 -52.30
CA ARG A 20 9.42 -7.98 -52.28
C ARG A 20 10.11 -8.44 -50.99
N PRO A 21 11.28 -9.09 -51.05
CA PRO A 21 12.02 -9.46 -49.85
C PRO A 21 12.32 -8.17 -49.08
N ARG A 22 11.73 -8.04 -47.89
CA ARG A 22 11.94 -6.87 -47.03
C ARG A 22 13.42 -6.86 -46.62
N PRO A 23 14.20 -5.81 -46.94
CA PRO A 23 15.64 -5.77 -46.65
C PRO A 23 15.99 -5.77 -45.15
N PHE A 24 14.98 -5.77 -44.27
CA PHE A 24 15.09 -5.81 -42.82
C PHE A 24 14.08 -6.78 -42.21
N ALA A 25 13.97 -8.00 -42.73
CA ALA A 25 13.33 -9.07 -41.96
C ALA A 25 14.21 -9.35 -40.73
N PRO A 26 13.66 -9.33 -39.50
CA PRO A 26 14.42 -9.73 -38.32
C PRO A 26 14.93 -11.16 -38.54
N PRO A 27 16.16 -11.48 -38.10
CA PRO A 27 16.70 -12.83 -38.28
C PRO A 27 15.71 -13.83 -37.70
N GLU A 28 15.37 -14.86 -38.48
CA GLU A 28 14.48 -15.91 -38.01
C GLU A 28 15.03 -16.44 -36.68
N PRO A 29 14.18 -16.67 -35.67
CA PRO A 29 14.62 -17.16 -34.37
C PRO A 29 15.26 -18.52 -34.57
N THR A 30 16.58 -18.54 -34.69
CA THR A 30 17.34 -19.79 -34.75
C THR A 30 17.10 -20.51 -33.43
N LEU A 31 16.92 -21.83 -33.49
CA LEU A 31 16.79 -22.67 -32.29
C LEU A 31 17.94 -22.45 -31.28
N GLN A 32 19.08 -21.95 -31.76
CA GLN A 32 20.22 -21.56 -30.95
C GLN A 32 19.94 -20.31 -30.07
N SER A 33 19.19 -19.33 -30.58
CA SER A 33 18.82 -18.12 -29.84
C SER A 33 17.84 -18.42 -28.71
N THR A 34 16.83 -19.26 -28.96
CA THR A 34 15.86 -19.65 -27.92
C THR A 34 16.52 -20.49 -26.82
N LEU A 35 17.44 -21.38 -27.19
CA LEU A 35 18.21 -22.17 -26.23
C LEU A 35 19.08 -21.29 -25.32
N GLN A 36 19.74 -20.28 -25.87
CA GLN A 36 20.54 -19.33 -25.07
C GLN A 36 19.67 -18.53 -24.08
N ILE A 37 18.48 -18.10 -24.49
CA ILE A 37 17.54 -17.39 -23.61
C ILE A 37 17.13 -18.28 -22.43
N ILE A 38 16.79 -19.55 -22.69
CA ILE A 38 16.41 -20.49 -21.62
C ILE A 38 17.59 -20.71 -20.66
N LEU A 39 18.80 -20.91 -21.20
CA LEU A 39 20.01 -21.15 -20.40
C LEU A 39 20.36 -19.93 -19.53
N PHE A 40 20.16 -18.72 -20.04
CA PHE A 40 20.32 -17.48 -19.29
C PHE A 40 19.36 -17.42 -18.09
N TRP A 41 18.06 -17.70 -18.29
CA TRP A 41 17.09 -17.67 -17.20
C TRP A 41 17.35 -18.74 -16.13
N LEU A 42 17.80 -19.94 -16.54
CA LEU A 42 18.23 -20.98 -15.60
C LEU A 42 19.42 -20.53 -14.75
N ALA A 43 20.41 -19.86 -15.36
CA ALA A 43 21.55 -19.33 -14.65
C ALA A 43 21.15 -18.23 -13.65
N VAL A 44 20.28 -17.30 -14.05
CA VAL A 44 19.77 -16.25 -13.15
C VAL A 44 19.00 -16.85 -11.97
N GLY A 45 18.10 -17.81 -12.22
CA GLY A 45 17.35 -18.51 -11.18
C GLY A 45 18.25 -19.22 -10.17
N PHE A 46 19.32 -19.87 -10.65
CA PHE A 46 20.30 -20.55 -9.79
C PHE A 46 21.06 -19.57 -8.88
N VAL A 47 21.48 -18.42 -9.40
CA VAL A 47 22.17 -17.38 -8.62
C VAL A 47 21.24 -16.81 -7.55
N LEU A 48 19.98 -16.51 -7.89
CA LEU A 48 18.99 -16.01 -6.94
C LEU A 48 18.72 -17.02 -5.82
N TRP A 49 18.60 -18.31 -6.16
CA TRP A 49 18.42 -19.37 -5.17
C TRP A 49 19.60 -19.47 -4.19
N LYS A 50 20.84 -19.38 -4.68
CA LYS A 50 22.05 -19.37 -3.83
C LYS A 50 22.14 -18.12 -2.96
N ALA A 51 21.80 -16.95 -3.51
CA ALA A 51 21.81 -15.69 -2.77
C ALA A 51 20.78 -15.70 -1.63
N TRP A 52 19.62 -16.31 -1.85
CA TRP A 52 18.59 -16.47 -0.82
C TRP A 52 19.08 -17.30 0.37
N GLY A 53 19.68 -18.48 0.13
CA GLY A 53 20.22 -19.31 1.20
C GLY A 53 21.33 -18.63 2.01
N TRP A 54 22.16 -17.80 1.36
CA TRP A 54 23.16 -17.00 2.04
C TRP A 54 22.55 -15.87 2.88
N TRP A 55 21.47 -15.25 2.41
CA TRP A 55 20.74 -14.23 3.15
C TRP A 55 20.12 -14.78 4.43
N GLU A 56 19.52 -15.97 4.37
CA GLU A 56 19.00 -16.66 5.56
C GLU A 56 20.10 -16.96 6.58
N ALA A 57 21.27 -17.43 6.12
CA ALA A 57 22.43 -17.66 6.99
C ALA A 57 22.97 -16.37 7.64
N ARG A 58 22.67 -15.20 7.05
CA ARG A 58 23.07 -13.88 7.58
C ARG A 58 22.05 -13.24 8.48
N GLN A 59 20.85 -13.80 8.64
CA GLN A 59 19.92 -13.23 9.61
C GLN A 59 20.52 -13.39 11.01
N PRO A 60 20.84 -12.29 11.70
CA PRO A 60 21.35 -12.38 13.04
C PRO A 60 20.29 -13.08 13.88
N ALA A 61 20.63 -14.24 14.44
CA ALA A 61 19.78 -14.95 15.38
C ALA A 61 19.19 -13.90 16.33
N LYS A 62 17.86 -13.73 16.29
CA LYS A 62 17.14 -12.71 17.07
C LYS A 62 17.66 -12.82 18.50
N ARG A 63 18.53 -11.88 18.88
CA ARG A 63 19.15 -11.88 20.21
C ARG A 63 18.01 -11.79 21.19
N GLN A 64 17.79 -12.90 21.89
CA GLN A 64 16.88 -12.97 23.02
C GLN A 64 17.32 -11.86 23.97
N PRO A 65 16.46 -10.87 24.27
CA PRO A 65 16.87 -9.77 25.11
C PRO A 65 17.34 -10.34 26.46
N PRO A 66 18.48 -9.90 26.99
CA PRO A 66 18.95 -10.36 28.28
C PRO A 66 17.89 -10.06 29.33
N SER A 67 17.44 -11.10 30.03
CA SER A 67 16.53 -11.00 31.15
C SER A 67 17.15 -10.05 32.18
N THR A 68 16.67 -8.82 32.21
CA THR A 68 17.14 -7.80 33.14
C THR A 68 16.48 -8.08 34.48
N ALA A 69 17.29 -8.47 35.46
CA ALA A 69 16.88 -8.60 36.85
C ALA A 69 16.36 -7.25 37.37
N THR A 70 15.13 -7.25 37.85
CA THR A 70 14.47 -6.09 38.47
C THR A 70 15.20 -5.66 39.74
N VAL A 71 15.91 -4.54 39.67
CA VAL A 71 16.45 -3.85 40.86
C VAL A 71 15.36 -2.94 41.43
N SER A 72 14.95 -3.25 42.66
CA SER A 72 13.97 -2.46 43.43
C SER A 72 14.59 -1.14 43.87
N ARG A 73 14.02 -0.01 43.43
CA ARG A 73 14.44 1.35 43.80
C ARG A 73 13.42 1.95 44.78
N PRO A 74 13.84 2.55 45.91
CA PRO A 74 12.92 3.12 46.89
C PRO A 74 12.29 4.43 46.39
N ALA A 75 11.02 4.60 46.77
CA ALA A 75 10.14 5.68 46.35
C ALA A 75 10.53 7.04 46.93
N VAL A 76 10.57 8.05 46.05
CA VAL A 76 10.68 9.48 46.40
C VAL A 76 9.29 10.11 46.22
N PRO A 77 8.79 10.94 47.16
CA PRO A 77 7.48 11.58 47.03
C PRO A 77 7.49 12.73 46.01
N PRO A 78 6.44 12.89 45.17
CA PRO A 78 6.36 13.97 44.18
C PRO A 78 5.94 15.31 44.79
N PRO A 79 6.35 16.45 44.19
CA PRO A 79 5.94 17.79 44.60
C PRO A 79 4.51 18.14 44.14
N ARG A 80 3.84 19.00 44.91
CA ARG A 80 2.50 19.54 44.63
C ARG A 80 2.50 20.42 43.38
N GLY A 81 1.82 19.97 42.33
CA GLY A 81 1.41 20.79 41.19
C GLY A 81 0.01 21.41 41.38
N PRO A 82 -0.31 22.49 40.64
CA PRO A 82 -1.54 23.27 40.79
C PRO A 82 -2.79 22.57 40.26
N ALA A 83 -3.94 23.06 40.73
CA ALA A 83 -5.29 22.51 40.58
C ALA A 83 -5.63 22.08 39.15
N ALA A 84 -5.94 20.78 39.01
CA ALA A 84 -6.50 20.21 37.79
C ALA A 84 -7.96 20.63 37.63
N LEU A 85 -8.31 21.06 36.42
CA LEU A 85 -9.68 21.28 35.98
C LEU A 85 -10.48 19.98 36.06
N THR A 86 -11.59 20.04 36.77
CA THR A 86 -12.54 18.95 36.96
C THR A 86 -13.20 18.58 35.64
N TYR A 87 -12.76 17.48 35.03
CA TYR A 87 -13.54 16.79 34.01
C TYR A 87 -14.58 15.89 34.68
N PRO A 88 -15.84 15.84 34.20
CA PRO A 88 -16.82 14.88 34.70
C PRO A 88 -16.38 13.47 34.32
N SER A 89 -16.02 12.69 35.35
CA SER A 89 -15.78 11.26 35.26
C SER A 89 -17.09 10.55 34.88
N PRO A 90 -17.14 9.71 33.82
CA PRO A 90 -18.28 8.83 33.61
C PRO A 90 -18.12 7.62 34.53
N THR A 91 -18.54 7.75 35.78
CA THR A 91 -18.56 6.63 36.73
C THR A 91 -20.00 6.19 36.94
N VAL A 92 -20.48 5.34 36.04
CA VAL A 92 -21.48 4.34 36.38
C VAL A 92 -20.93 3.00 35.89
N PRO A 93 -20.42 2.13 36.78
CA PRO A 93 -20.06 0.78 36.37
C PRO A 93 -21.33 0.08 35.89
N ALA A 94 -21.36 -0.27 34.62
CA ALA A 94 -22.46 -1.05 34.05
C ALA A 94 -22.58 -2.38 34.82
N ALA A 95 -23.79 -2.72 35.23
CA ALA A 95 -24.05 -3.95 35.99
C ALA A 95 -23.55 -5.18 35.20
N PRO A 96 -23.04 -6.22 35.88
CA PRO A 96 -22.54 -7.42 35.23
C PRO A 96 -23.63 -8.06 34.35
N LYS A 97 -23.36 -8.23 33.07
CA LYS A 97 -24.31 -8.81 32.12
C LYS A 97 -24.21 -10.33 32.20
N VAL A 98 -25.31 -11.01 32.48
CA VAL A 98 -25.36 -12.49 32.51
C VAL A 98 -25.82 -12.97 31.15
N VAL A 99 -24.98 -13.78 30.50
CA VAL A 99 -25.31 -14.44 29.22
C VAL A 99 -25.43 -15.93 29.46
N THR A 100 -26.48 -16.55 28.96
CA THR A 100 -26.72 -17.98 29.11
C THR A 100 -26.14 -18.72 27.90
N ARG A 101 -25.29 -19.71 28.16
CA ARG A 101 -24.81 -20.65 27.14
C ARG A 101 -25.71 -21.88 27.14
N CYS A 102 -26.25 -22.19 25.98
CA CYS A 102 -27.10 -23.35 25.73
C CYS A 102 -26.37 -24.31 24.80
N VAL A 103 -26.39 -25.61 25.12
CA VAL A 103 -25.83 -26.66 24.26
C VAL A 103 -26.96 -27.58 23.82
N VAL A 104 -27.29 -27.57 22.53
CA VAL A 104 -28.37 -28.39 21.96
C VAL A 104 -27.79 -29.19 20.80
N ASN A 105 -27.86 -30.53 20.87
CA ASN A 105 -27.35 -31.44 19.83
C ASN A 105 -25.87 -31.18 19.44
N GLY A 106 -25.03 -30.80 20.40
CA GLY A 106 -23.61 -30.47 20.18
C GLY A 106 -23.37 -29.05 19.63
N VAL A 107 -24.41 -28.28 19.33
CA VAL A 107 -24.32 -26.88 18.89
C VAL A 107 -24.43 -25.95 20.09
N THR A 108 -23.49 -25.02 20.24
CA THR A 108 -23.48 -24.04 21.35
C THR A 108 -24.03 -22.70 20.89
N SER A 109 -25.09 -22.21 21.53
CA SER A 109 -25.62 -20.85 21.34
C SER A 109 -25.50 -20.04 22.63
N TYR A 110 -25.35 -18.72 22.49
CA TYR A 110 -25.29 -17.76 23.59
C TYR A 110 -26.48 -16.81 23.47
N SER A 111 -27.30 -16.71 24.52
CA SER A 111 -28.47 -15.84 24.54
C SER A 111 -28.59 -15.08 25.86
N ASP A 112 -29.12 -13.86 25.77
CA ASP A 112 -29.48 -13.06 26.95
C ASP A 112 -30.75 -13.62 27.64
N ALA A 113 -31.51 -14.47 26.94
CA ALA A 113 -32.65 -15.22 27.46
C ALA A 113 -32.26 -16.66 27.86
N GLY A 114 -33.11 -17.34 28.62
CA GLY A 114 -32.95 -18.77 28.94
C GLY A 114 -32.99 -19.66 27.70
N CYS A 115 -32.54 -20.92 27.83
CA CYS A 115 -32.52 -21.86 26.72
C CYS A 115 -33.95 -22.19 26.26
N ALA A 116 -34.19 -22.15 24.94
CA ALA A 116 -35.51 -22.40 24.35
C ALA A 116 -36.03 -23.83 24.60
N SER A 117 -35.14 -24.78 24.92
CA SER A 117 -35.48 -26.17 25.21
C SER A 117 -35.27 -26.44 26.71
N ALA A 118 -36.33 -26.86 27.40
CA ALA A 118 -36.32 -27.12 28.85
C ALA A 118 -35.33 -28.22 29.29
N THR A 119 -34.80 -29.01 28.35
CA THR A 119 -33.86 -30.12 28.58
C THR A 119 -32.40 -29.78 28.25
N ALA A 120 -32.11 -28.57 27.76
CA ALA A 120 -30.73 -28.20 27.41
C ALA A 120 -29.94 -27.79 28.68
N PRO A 121 -28.68 -28.26 28.85
CA PRO A 121 -27.83 -27.78 29.93
C PRO A 121 -27.53 -26.28 29.73
N ALA A 122 -28.00 -25.46 30.68
CA ALA A 122 -27.78 -24.02 30.71
C ALA A 122 -26.59 -23.70 31.62
N THR A 123 -25.59 -23.00 31.10
CA THR A 123 -24.50 -22.44 31.92
C THR A 123 -24.60 -20.93 31.91
N HIS A 124 -24.68 -20.31 33.09
CA HIS A 124 -24.69 -18.85 33.20
C HIS A 124 -23.26 -18.31 33.21
N LEU A 125 -22.90 -17.51 32.21
CA LEU A 125 -21.63 -16.79 32.18
C LEU A 125 -21.87 -15.34 32.61
N ARG A 126 -21.13 -14.90 33.64
CA ARG A 126 -21.07 -13.50 34.03
C ARG A 126 -20.03 -12.80 33.18
N ILE A 127 -20.46 -11.84 32.38
CA ILE A 127 -19.60 -10.98 31.58
C ILE A 127 -19.43 -9.66 32.32
N ASP A 128 -18.19 -9.31 32.66
CA ASP A 128 -17.85 -7.99 33.15
C ASP A 128 -17.73 -7.03 31.94
N PRO A 129 -18.62 -6.03 31.81
CA PRO A 129 -18.57 -5.08 30.70
C PRO A 129 -17.31 -4.21 30.71
N ALA A 130 -16.57 -4.13 31.82
CA ALA A 130 -15.26 -3.47 31.85
C ALA A 130 -14.16 -4.30 31.17
N GLN A 131 -14.40 -5.60 30.93
CA GLN A 131 -13.48 -6.52 30.29
C GLN A 131 -13.80 -6.65 28.80
N ASN A 132 -12.98 -6.03 27.95
CA ASN A 132 -13.14 -6.16 26.51
C ASN A 132 -12.65 -7.55 26.07
N LEU A 133 -13.58 -8.47 25.80
CA LEU A 133 -13.24 -9.85 25.42
C LEU A 133 -12.56 -9.94 24.04
N ALA A 134 -12.71 -8.92 23.20
CA ALA A 134 -12.12 -8.87 21.86
C ALA A 134 -10.59 -8.78 21.87
N ASP A 135 -10.01 -8.13 22.88
CA ASP A 135 -8.57 -7.86 22.92
C ASP A 135 -7.75 -9.04 23.46
N GLY A 136 -8.40 -10.07 24.03
CA GLY A 136 -7.74 -11.22 24.66
C GLY A 136 -6.80 -10.89 25.83
N MET A 137 -6.71 -9.61 26.23
CA MET A 137 -5.81 -9.13 27.27
C MET A 137 -6.47 -9.21 28.65
N ARG A 138 -5.73 -9.77 29.62
CA ARG A 138 -6.13 -9.67 31.03
C ARG A 138 -6.07 -8.20 31.47
N PRO A 139 -6.95 -7.78 32.41
CA PRO A 139 -7.00 -6.39 32.88
C PRO A 139 -5.66 -5.89 33.41
N GLU A 140 -4.85 -6.76 34.02
CA GLU A 140 -3.50 -6.46 34.52
C GLU A 140 -2.54 -6.05 33.38
N HIS A 141 -2.56 -6.77 32.26
CA HIS A 141 -1.72 -6.45 31.10
C HIS A 141 -2.15 -5.14 30.42
N ARG A 142 -3.45 -4.84 30.43
CA ARG A 142 -3.95 -3.55 29.94
C ARG A 142 -3.46 -2.40 30.81
N ALA A 143 -3.52 -2.54 32.14
CA ALA A 143 -3.03 -1.51 33.05
C ALA A 143 -1.52 -1.26 32.86
N ALA A 144 -0.72 -2.32 32.70
CA ALA A 144 0.71 -2.21 32.41
C ALA A 144 1.00 -1.55 31.05
N ALA A 145 0.20 -1.85 30.02
CA ALA A 145 0.32 -1.22 28.70
C ALA A 145 -0.04 0.28 28.73
N LEU A 146 -1.07 0.66 29.48
CA LEU A 146 -1.42 2.08 29.65
C LEU A 146 -0.34 2.83 30.45
N GLN A 147 0.26 2.20 31.46
CA GLN A 147 1.36 2.78 32.23
C GLN A 147 2.62 2.97 31.38
N SER A 148 2.93 2.06 30.45
CA SER A 148 4.09 2.21 29.56
C SER A 148 3.91 3.30 28.50
N LEU A 149 2.66 3.71 28.21
CA LEU A 149 2.35 4.82 27.31
C LEU A 149 2.40 6.20 27.98
N GLN A 150 2.26 6.29 29.31
CA GLN A 150 2.21 7.56 30.05
C GLN A 150 3.46 8.45 29.91
N PRO A 151 4.72 7.97 29.96
CA PRO A 151 5.88 8.86 29.85
C PRO A 151 6.13 9.36 28.42
N ARG A 152 5.44 8.82 27.40
CA ARG A 152 5.64 9.23 25.99
C ARG A 152 4.66 10.29 25.50
N GLN A 153 3.51 10.45 26.15
CA GLN A 153 2.48 11.41 25.73
C GLN A 153 2.70 12.84 26.23
N GLN A 154 3.55 13.05 27.25
CA GLN A 154 3.80 14.40 27.78
C GLN A 154 4.65 15.29 26.86
N HIS A 155 5.25 14.74 25.79
CA HIS A 155 6.04 15.52 24.81
C HIS A 155 5.32 15.82 23.48
N VAL A 156 4.03 15.50 23.32
CA VAL A 156 3.34 15.68 22.03
C VAL A 156 2.36 16.87 22.01
N VAL A 157 2.08 17.54 23.13
CA VAL A 157 1.12 18.66 23.17
C VAL A 157 1.81 20.00 23.06
N GLN A 158 2.49 20.24 21.94
CA GLN A 158 2.80 21.59 21.43
C GLN A 158 3.01 21.51 19.92
N ALA A 159 2.06 20.87 19.22
CA ALA A 159 1.96 21.04 17.79
C ALA A 159 1.48 22.48 17.53
N ALA A 160 2.38 23.31 17.04
CA ALA A 160 2.04 24.62 16.48
C ALA A 160 0.85 24.46 15.50
N PRO A 161 -0.05 25.46 15.39
CA PRO A 161 -1.14 25.41 14.43
C PRO A 161 -0.54 25.18 13.04
N GLN A 162 -0.75 23.97 12.52
CA GLN A 162 -0.37 23.63 11.17
C GLN A 162 -1.09 24.61 10.24
N PRO A 163 -0.40 25.33 9.35
CA PRO A 163 -1.07 26.15 8.37
C PRO A 163 -2.02 25.25 7.60
N VAL A 164 -3.32 25.58 7.65
CA VAL A 164 -4.33 24.92 6.84
C VAL A 164 -4.00 25.30 5.40
N TYR A 165 -3.26 24.44 4.70
CA TYR A 165 -3.04 24.58 3.27
C TYR A 165 -4.39 24.44 2.60
N ALA A 166 -4.95 25.56 2.15
CA ALA A 166 -6.09 25.56 1.26
C ALA A 166 -5.69 24.76 0.02
N TYR A 167 -6.24 23.56 -0.13
CA TYR A 167 -6.01 22.75 -1.31
C TYR A 167 -6.53 23.54 -2.51
N PRO A 168 -5.68 23.86 -3.51
CA PRO A 168 -6.16 24.52 -4.70
C PRO A 168 -7.19 23.62 -5.37
N ASP A 169 -8.24 24.24 -5.90
CA ASP A 169 -9.26 23.59 -6.70
C ASP A 169 -8.60 22.67 -7.75
N LEU A 170 -9.11 21.44 -7.86
CA LEU A 170 -8.59 20.42 -8.78
C LEU A 170 -8.54 20.95 -10.22
N ALA A 171 -9.51 21.78 -10.62
CA ALA A 171 -9.53 22.40 -11.94
C ALA A 171 -8.33 23.34 -12.18
N VAL A 172 -7.93 24.10 -11.15
CA VAL A 172 -6.76 24.98 -11.21
C VAL A 172 -5.47 24.17 -11.29
N GLN A 173 -5.38 23.08 -10.53
CA GLN A 173 -4.23 22.18 -10.58
C GLN A 173 -4.10 21.50 -11.95
N LEU A 174 -5.20 20.98 -12.51
CA LEU A 174 -5.19 20.33 -13.82
C LEU A 174 -4.76 21.31 -14.93
N LYS A 175 -5.26 22.55 -14.88
CA LYS A 175 -4.86 23.61 -15.82
C LYS A 175 -3.36 23.92 -15.73
N ALA A 176 -2.80 24.01 -14.53
CA ALA A 176 -1.38 24.24 -14.33
C ALA A 176 -0.54 23.07 -14.88
N VAL A 177 -0.99 21.83 -14.71
CA VAL A 177 -0.34 20.64 -15.28
C VAL A 177 -0.38 20.68 -16.81
N CYS A 178 -1.54 21.00 -17.41
CA CYS A 178 -1.66 21.12 -18.87
C CYS A 178 -0.72 22.20 -19.43
N GLN A 179 -0.61 23.35 -18.76
CA GLN A 179 0.33 24.41 -19.14
C GLN A 179 1.79 23.95 -19.08
N GLY A 180 2.18 23.24 -18.02
CA GLY A 180 3.52 22.67 -17.91
C GLY A 180 3.87 21.68 -19.04
N LEU A 181 2.92 20.84 -19.45
CA LEU A 181 3.10 19.92 -20.57
C LEU A 181 3.26 20.67 -21.91
N GLU A 182 2.53 21.77 -22.10
CA GLU A 182 2.63 22.59 -23.31
C GLU A 182 3.96 23.34 -23.38
N GLU A 183 4.44 23.87 -22.25
CA GLU A 183 5.78 24.45 -22.13
C GLU A 183 6.87 23.41 -22.45
N GLU A 184 6.76 22.18 -21.94
CA GLU A 184 7.70 21.10 -22.25
C GLU A 184 7.71 20.78 -23.76
N ILE A 185 6.53 20.65 -24.38
CA ILE A 185 6.43 20.40 -25.83
C ILE A 185 7.06 21.56 -26.61
N SER A 186 6.81 22.81 -26.22
CA SER A 186 7.38 23.98 -26.87
C SER A 186 8.92 23.98 -26.78
N TYR A 187 9.47 23.58 -25.64
CA TYR A 187 10.92 23.44 -25.43
C TYR A 187 11.50 22.32 -26.31
N ILE A 188 10.83 21.16 -26.39
CA ILE A 188 11.25 20.06 -27.26
C ILE A 188 11.23 20.49 -28.73
N ASP A 189 10.17 21.18 -29.17
CA ASP A 189 10.02 21.66 -30.54
C ASP A 189 11.09 22.73 -30.86
N ALA A 190 11.42 23.61 -29.92
CA ALA A 190 12.51 24.58 -30.08
C ALA A 190 13.88 23.88 -30.22
N ARG A 191 14.14 22.85 -29.41
CA ARG A 191 15.40 22.10 -29.44
C ARG A 191 15.53 21.23 -30.70
N ALA A 192 14.42 20.68 -31.19
CA ALA A 192 14.39 19.88 -32.41
C ALA A 192 14.68 20.69 -33.69
N ARG A 193 14.55 22.02 -33.64
CA ARG A 193 14.94 22.91 -34.76
C ARG A 193 16.45 23.10 -34.88
N GLN A 194 17.22 22.76 -33.85
CA GLN A 194 18.68 22.80 -33.93
C GLN A 194 19.21 21.55 -34.64
N PRO A 195 20.33 21.64 -35.37
CA PRO A 195 20.99 20.46 -35.92
C PRO A 195 21.48 19.57 -34.77
N GLN A 196 20.83 18.43 -34.60
CA GLN A 196 21.13 17.42 -33.58
C GLN A 196 21.50 16.11 -34.27
N PRO A 197 22.32 15.25 -33.64
CA PRO A 197 22.56 13.92 -34.16
C PRO A 197 21.25 13.11 -34.19
N ALA A 198 21.14 12.15 -35.11
CA ALA A 198 19.91 11.39 -35.34
C ALA A 198 19.32 10.75 -34.05
N TRP A 199 20.17 10.18 -33.21
CA TRP A 199 19.75 9.56 -31.94
C TRP A 199 19.11 10.57 -30.97
N GLU A 200 19.55 11.82 -30.96
CA GLU A 200 18.98 12.85 -30.09
C GLU A 200 17.66 13.37 -30.69
N GLN A 201 17.50 13.42 -32.01
CA GLN A 201 16.21 13.71 -32.65
C GLN A 201 15.17 12.63 -32.33
N ASP A 202 15.55 11.35 -32.41
CA ASP A 202 14.68 10.24 -32.04
C ASP A 202 14.25 10.33 -30.57
N ARG A 203 15.21 10.62 -29.68
CA ARG A 203 14.93 10.85 -28.25
C ARG A 203 13.96 12.01 -28.02
N LEU A 204 14.13 13.13 -28.73
CA LEU A 204 13.21 14.27 -28.64
C LEU A 204 11.81 13.91 -29.16
N SER A 205 11.71 13.14 -30.25
CA SER A 205 10.43 12.65 -30.77
C SER A 205 9.69 11.77 -29.75
N ALA A 206 10.42 10.88 -29.06
CA ALA A 206 9.87 10.00 -28.06
C ALA A 206 9.37 10.79 -26.84
N ARG A 207 10.16 11.75 -26.35
CA ARG A 207 9.75 12.64 -25.26
C ARG A 207 8.50 13.46 -25.61
N ARG A 208 8.46 14.03 -26.82
CA ARG A 208 7.30 14.79 -27.31
C ARG A 208 6.03 13.93 -27.36
N LYS A 209 6.17 12.68 -27.81
CA LYS A 209 5.06 11.72 -27.83
C LYS A 209 4.52 11.48 -26.42
N VAL A 210 5.40 11.21 -25.45
CA VAL A 210 4.99 11.00 -24.05
C VAL A 210 4.25 12.22 -23.49
N ALA A 211 4.76 13.43 -23.70
CA ALA A 211 4.09 14.66 -23.24
C ALA A 211 2.70 14.84 -23.87
N ARG A 212 2.53 14.51 -25.16
CA ARG A 212 1.22 14.57 -25.83
C ARG A 212 0.26 13.46 -25.39
N ASP A 213 0.77 12.25 -25.17
CA ASP A 213 -0.03 11.15 -24.65
C ASP A 213 -0.55 11.49 -23.24
N GLU A 214 0.25 12.18 -22.43
CA GLU A 214 -0.17 12.71 -21.13
C GLU A 214 -1.22 13.82 -21.25
N GLN A 215 -1.06 14.77 -22.18
CA GLN A 215 -2.10 15.78 -22.47
C GLN A 215 -3.43 15.10 -22.82
N PHE A 216 -3.40 14.13 -23.73
CA PHE A 216 -4.58 13.39 -24.14
C PHE A 216 -5.23 12.61 -22.97
N ARG A 217 -4.40 11.98 -22.12
CA ARG A 217 -4.86 11.26 -20.93
C ARG A 217 -5.56 12.19 -19.94
N LEU A 218 -5.03 13.40 -19.75
CA LEU A 218 -5.57 14.41 -18.84
C LEU A 218 -6.72 15.23 -19.45
N ARG A 219 -7.00 15.08 -20.75
CA ARG A 219 -7.97 15.88 -21.51
C ARG A 219 -7.68 17.38 -21.43
N CYS A 220 -6.39 17.69 -21.48
CA CYS A 220 -5.95 18.93 -22.09
C CYS A 220 -6.31 18.84 -23.60
#